data_AF-A0A5C7JF13-F1
#
_entry.id   AF-A0A5C7JF13-F1
#
_cell.length_a   1.000
_cell.length_b   1.000
_cell.length_c   1.000
_cell.angle_alpha   90.00
_cell.angle_beta   90.00
_cell.angle_gamma   90.00
#
_symmetry.space_group_name_H-M   'P 1'
#
loop_
_entity.id
_entity.type
_entity.pdbx_description
1 polymer ?
#
loop_
_entity_poly.entity_id
_entity_poly.type
_entity_poly.pdbx_seq_one_letter_code
_entity_poly.pdbx_strand_id
1 'polypeptide(L)'
;MGNHRWQRVPPTERKGRVHTSSITVAILEENEYKEVDLHPSEYRLETTRGTGNGGQHKNTTDSCVVVTHMATNIKVVRDGRNQHKNKEEALKELKRRVNEFYRTGHVSEEVEERREQIGKGDRSDKRRTYRVKDGVVVDHITNKTASLKDILRGKLELLA
;
A
#
# COMPACT_ATOMS: atom_id res chain seq x y z
N MET A 1 3.06 -14.26 11.08
CA MET A 1 3.89 -13.16 10.57
C MET A 1 5.27 -13.16 11.22
N GLY A 2 6.22 -12.43 10.65
CA GLY A 2 7.58 -12.26 11.15
C GLY A 2 8.60 -13.20 10.51
N ASN A 3 9.83 -13.19 11.04
CA ASN A 3 10.96 -13.92 10.50
C ASN A 3 11.01 -15.37 11.00
N HIS A 4 11.15 -16.30 10.08
CA HIS A 4 11.19 -17.74 10.28
C HIS A 4 12.56 -18.28 9.86
N ARG A 5 13.26 -18.89 10.81
CA ARG A 5 14.61 -19.43 10.62
C ARG A 5 14.57 -20.92 10.36
N TRP A 6 15.19 -21.40 9.29
CA TRP A 6 15.24 -22.80 8.92
C TRP A 6 16.67 -23.36 8.99
N GLN A 7 16.90 -24.37 9.82
CA GLN A 7 18.20 -24.99 10.04
C GLN A 7 18.20 -26.43 9.51
N ARG A 8 18.92 -26.67 8.40
CA ARG A 8 19.00 -27.99 7.75
C ARG A 8 20.34 -28.22 7.08
N VAL A 9 20.59 -29.46 6.66
CA VAL A 9 21.57 -29.74 5.60
C VAL A 9 20.86 -29.53 4.26
N PRO A 10 21.25 -28.54 3.43
CA PRO A 10 20.61 -28.34 2.14
C PRO A 10 21.05 -29.42 1.15
N PRO A 11 20.22 -29.75 0.14
CA PRO A 11 20.53 -30.79 -0.84
C PRO A 11 21.78 -30.47 -1.69
N THR A 12 22.16 -29.19 -1.76
CA THR A 12 23.35 -28.71 -2.47
C THR A 12 24.64 -28.87 -1.67
N GLU A 13 24.57 -29.28 -0.39
CA GLU A 13 25.73 -29.37 0.50
C GLU A 13 26.28 -30.79 0.60
N ARG A 14 27.56 -30.98 0.23
CA ARG A 14 28.20 -32.30 0.18
C ARG A 14 28.77 -32.76 1.53
N LYS A 15 29.09 -31.84 2.44
CA LYS A 15 29.80 -32.14 3.71
C LYS A 15 28.87 -32.36 4.92
N GLY A 16 27.56 -32.39 4.72
CA GLY A 16 26.60 -32.57 5.82
C GLY A 16 26.53 -31.39 6.81
N ARG A 17 27.07 -30.22 6.44
CA ARG A 17 27.08 -29.03 7.27
C ARG A 17 25.67 -28.45 7.36
N VAL A 18 25.28 -28.01 8.56
CA VAL A 18 23.99 -27.36 8.77
C VAL A 18 24.08 -25.90 8.33
N HIS A 19 23.23 -25.52 7.40
CA HIS A 19 23.04 -24.13 6.98
C HIS A 19 21.79 -23.57 7.66
N THR A 20 21.85 -22.27 7.94
CA THR A 20 20.71 -21.49 8.40
C THR A 20 20.19 -20.66 7.22
N SER A 21 18.94 -20.87 6.85
CA SER A 21 18.17 -20.00 5.96
C SER A 21 17.16 -19.19 6.79
N SER A 22 16.74 -18.04 6.29
CA SER A 22 15.68 -17.23 6.90
C SER A 22 14.64 -16.88 5.84
N ILE A 23 13.37 -16.83 6.23
CA ILE A 23 12.25 -16.38 5.41
C ILE A 23 11.35 -15.50 6.26
N THR A 24 10.87 -14.40 5.70
CA THR A 24 9.95 -13.51 6.41
C THR A 24 8.55 -13.65 5.83
N VAL A 25 7.56 -13.78 6.70
CA VAL A 25 6.15 -13.94 6.33
C VAL A 25 5.40 -12.71 6.81
N ALA A 26 4.85 -11.92 5.89
CA ALA A 26 3.88 -10.87 6.20
C ALA A 26 2.48 -11.38 5.87
N ILE A 27 1.50 -10.99 6.68
CA ILE A 27 0.08 -11.27 6.49
C ILE A 27 -0.60 -9.91 6.44
N LEU A 28 -1.10 -9.54 5.27
CA LEU A 28 -1.78 -8.28 5.03
C LEU A 28 -3.26 -8.59 4.76
N GLU A 29 -4.14 -7.72 5.22
CA GLU A 29 -5.55 -7.80 4.87
C GLU A 29 -5.75 -7.35 3.42
N GLU A 30 -6.61 -8.06 2.70
CA GLU A 30 -6.98 -7.68 1.34
C GLU A 30 -8.02 -6.57 1.40
N ASN A 31 -7.56 -5.32 1.33
CA ASN A 31 -8.43 -4.15 1.22
C ASN A 31 -8.39 -3.62 -0.22
N GLU A 32 -9.45 -3.88 -0.98
CA GLU A 32 -9.59 -3.28 -2.30
C GLU A 32 -9.87 -1.78 -2.19
N TYR A 33 -9.01 -0.97 -2.83
CA TYR A 33 -9.30 0.45 -3.02
C TYR A 33 -10.54 0.60 -3.89
N LYS A 34 -11.59 1.20 -3.32
CA LYS A 34 -12.79 1.59 -4.07
C LYS A 34 -12.62 3.01 -4.57
N GLU A 35 -12.89 3.22 -5.86
CA GLU A 35 -12.92 4.58 -6.41
C GLU A 35 -13.93 5.43 -5.64
N VAL A 36 -13.49 6.62 -5.24
CA VAL A 36 -14.34 7.58 -4.55
C VAL A 36 -15.05 8.44 -5.60
N ASP A 37 -16.36 8.60 -5.44
CA ASP A 37 -17.14 9.57 -6.19
C ASP A 37 -17.12 10.91 -5.47
N LEU A 38 -16.85 11.99 -6.21
CA LEU A 38 -16.81 13.34 -5.67
C LEU A 38 -18.24 13.87 -5.48
N HIS A 39 -18.61 14.16 -4.23
CA HIS A 39 -19.89 14.80 -3.95
C HIS A 39 -19.80 16.32 -4.17
N PRO A 40 -20.87 17.00 -4.64
CA PRO A 40 -20.87 18.45 -4.82
C PRO A 40 -20.52 19.29 -3.58
N SER A 41 -20.66 18.72 -2.38
CA SER A 41 -20.30 19.36 -1.11
C SER A 41 -18.80 19.29 -0.79
N GLU A 42 -18.01 18.53 -1.54
CA GLU A 42 -16.59 18.26 -1.23
C GLU A 42 -15.62 19.14 -2.03
N TYR A 43 -16.12 19.83 -3.06
CA TYR A 43 -15.32 20.71 -3.89
C TYR A 43 -15.90 22.12 -3.96
N ARG A 44 -15.02 23.10 -4.02
CA ARG A 44 -15.35 24.49 -4.32
C ARG A 44 -15.16 24.76 -5.81
N LEU A 45 -16.17 25.34 -6.43
CA LEU A 45 -16.11 25.78 -7.83
C LEU A 45 -16.03 27.31 -7.85
N GLU A 46 -14.99 27.83 -8.49
CA GLU A 46 -14.77 29.25 -8.69
C GLU A 46 -14.65 29.50 -10.20
N THR A 47 -15.31 30.55 -10.69
CA THR A 47 -15.25 30.96 -12.10
C THR A 47 -14.43 32.23 -12.21
N THR A 48 -13.45 32.23 -13.10
CA THR A 48 -12.54 33.37 -13.30
C THR A 48 -12.41 33.71 -14.78
N ARG A 49 -11.76 34.84 -15.05
CA ARG A 49 -11.37 35.20 -16.41
C ARG A 49 -10.13 34.43 -16.81
N GLY A 50 -10.09 33.94 -18.04
CA GLY A 50 -8.92 33.23 -18.56
C GLY A 50 -7.71 34.16 -18.58
N THR A 51 -6.57 33.69 -18.07
CA THR A 51 -5.31 34.44 -18.10
C THR A 51 -4.52 34.10 -19.38
N GLY A 52 -3.99 35.12 -20.07
CA GLY A 52 -3.13 34.97 -21.25
C GLY A 52 -3.56 35.81 -22.47
N ASN A 53 -2.73 35.79 -23.52
CA ASN A 53 -2.90 36.58 -24.75
C ASN A 53 -4.09 36.06 -25.59
N GLY A 54 -5.32 36.35 -25.16
CA GLY A 54 -6.54 36.10 -25.92
C GLY A 54 -7.16 37.39 -26.44
N GLY A 55 -7.93 37.28 -27.53
CA GLY A 55 -8.74 38.39 -28.03
C GLY A 55 -9.84 38.84 -27.05
N GLN A 56 -10.61 39.85 -27.43
CA GLN A 56 -11.63 40.49 -26.58
C GLN A 56 -12.53 39.51 -25.81
N HIS A 57 -12.93 38.40 -26.45
CA HIS A 57 -13.78 37.36 -25.86
C HIS A 57 -13.15 36.67 -24.64
N LYS A 58 -11.83 36.46 -24.60
CA LYS A 58 -11.13 35.81 -23.47
C LYS A 58 -11.06 36.73 -22.25
N ASN A 59 -10.93 38.04 -22.48
CA ASN A 59 -10.75 39.04 -21.43
C ASN A 59 -12.07 39.50 -20.80
N THR A 60 -13.20 39.30 -21.49
CA THR A 60 -14.53 39.74 -21.05
C THR A 60 -15.42 38.61 -20.51
N THR A 61 -15.17 37.36 -20.93
CA THR A 61 -16.02 36.22 -20.56
C THR A 61 -15.42 35.42 -19.41
N ASP A 62 -16.17 35.27 -18.33
CA ASP A 62 -15.82 34.44 -17.16
C ASP A 62 -15.98 32.95 -17.47
N SER A 63 -15.10 32.44 -18.32
CA SER A 63 -15.15 31.07 -18.86
C SER A 63 -14.18 30.09 -18.19
N CYS A 64 -13.17 30.59 -17.46
CA CYS A 64 -12.22 29.74 -16.74
C CYS A 64 -12.88 29.15 -15.49
N VAL A 65 -12.71 27.85 -15.28
CA VAL A 65 -13.27 27.14 -14.12
C VAL A 65 -12.11 26.60 -13.29
N VAL A 66 -12.14 26.97 -12.01
CA VAL A 66 -11.25 26.49 -10.97
C VAL A 66 -12.05 25.60 -10.05
N VAL A 67 -11.64 24.35 -9.90
CA VAL A 67 -12.26 23.42 -8.95
C VAL A 67 -11.21 22.98 -7.93
N THR A 68 -11.53 23.11 -6.65
CA THR A 68 -10.65 22.76 -5.54
C THR A 68 -11.33 21.75 -4.63
N HIS A 69 -10.72 20.58 -4.42
CA HIS A 69 -11.18 19.62 -3.43
C HIS A 69 -10.77 20.08 -2.02
N MET A 70 -11.73 20.19 -1.09
CA MET A 70 -11.48 20.81 0.21
C MET A 70 -10.62 19.95 1.14
N ALA A 71 -10.77 18.63 1.10
CA ALA A 71 -10.03 17.74 2.02
C ALA A 71 -8.55 17.56 1.60
N THR A 72 -8.28 17.39 0.30
CA THR A 72 -6.92 17.17 -0.21
C THR A 72 -6.23 18.46 -0.69
N ASN A 73 -6.95 19.59 -0.74
CA ASN A 73 -6.50 20.85 -1.32
C ASN A 73 -6.01 20.77 -2.77
N ILE A 74 -6.36 19.68 -3.49
CA ILE A 74 -6.01 19.52 -4.90
C ILE A 74 -6.85 20.51 -5.71
N LYS A 75 -6.16 21.36 -6.46
CA LYS A 75 -6.75 22.36 -7.34
C LYS A 75 -6.53 21.98 -8.80
N VAL A 76 -7.61 22.04 -9.58
CA VAL A 76 -7.61 21.85 -11.03
C VAL A 76 -8.17 23.10 -11.68
N VAL A 77 -7.49 23.58 -12.72
CA VAL A 77 -7.90 24.77 -13.47
C VAL A 77 -8.07 24.38 -14.94
N ARG A 78 -9.20 24.78 -15.53
CA ARG A 78 -9.47 24.59 -16.96
C ARG A 78 -9.89 25.91 -17.58
N ASP A 79 -9.19 26.28 -18.65
CA ASP A 79 -9.45 27.45 -19.48
C ASP A 79 -9.88 26.96 -20.88
N GLY A 80 -10.93 27.56 -21.41
CA GLY A 80 -11.57 27.15 -22.66
C GLY A 80 -12.77 28.03 -22.96
N ARG A 81 -13.28 27.97 -24.20
CA ARG A 81 -14.33 28.91 -24.65
C ARG A 81 -15.70 28.73 -23.96
N ASN A 82 -15.98 27.54 -23.44
CA ASN A 82 -17.29 27.19 -22.88
C ASN A 82 -17.15 26.72 -21.42
N GLN A 83 -17.75 27.49 -20.51
CA GLN A 83 -17.72 27.27 -19.06
C GLN A 83 -18.25 25.88 -18.66
N HIS A 84 -19.36 25.41 -19.24
CA HIS A 84 -19.97 24.12 -18.87
C HIS A 84 -19.06 22.96 -19.21
N LYS A 85 -18.44 22.99 -20.41
CA LYS A 85 -17.46 21.98 -20.83
C LYS A 85 -16.22 22.02 -19.93
N ASN A 86 -15.73 23.22 -19.61
CA ASN A 86 -14.59 23.38 -18.70
C ASN A 86 -14.88 22.82 -17.31
N LYS A 87 -16.11 23.00 -16.80
CA LYS A 87 -16.56 22.44 -15.53
C LYS A 87 -16.56 20.92 -15.55
N GLU A 88 -17.12 20.29 -16.58
CA GLU A 88 -17.15 18.83 -16.70
C GLU A 88 -15.74 18.23 -16.78
N GLU A 89 -14.86 18.82 -17.59
CA GLU A 89 -13.47 18.37 -17.72
C GLU A 89 -12.66 18.60 -16.43
N ALA A 90 -12.89 19.72 -15.74
CA ALA A 90 -12.23 20.00 -14.48
C ALA A 90 -12.67 19.02 -13.38
N LEU A 91 -13.95 18.68 -13.31
CA LEU A 91 -14.47 17.69 -12.35
C LEU A 91 -13.92 16.29 -12.65
N LYS A 92 -13.86 15.89 -13.92
CA LYS A 92 -13.29 14.60 -14.33
C LYS A 92 -11.81 14.48 -13.96
N GLU A 93 -11.04 15.53 -14.20
CA GLU A 93 -9.61 15.57 -13.84
C GLU A 93 -9.41 15.64 -12.32
N LEU A 94 -10.26 16.38 -11.59
CA LEU A 94 -10.21 16.44 -10.14
C LEU A 94 -10.48 15.06 -9.53
N LYS A 95 -11.52 14.35 -10.01
CA LYS A 95 -11.84 12.98 -9.58
C LYS A 95 -10.63 12.05 -9.75
N ARG A 96 -10.01 12.09 -10.94
CA ARG A 96 -8.82 11.29 -11.24
C ARG A 96 -7.67 11.56 -10.27
N ARG A 97 -7.33 12.84 -10.02
CA ARG A 97 -6.23 13.22 -9.11
C ARG A 97 -6.53 12.88 -7.65
N VAL A 98 -7.77 13.06 -7.21
CA VAL A 98 -8.19 12.71 -5.84
C VAL A 98 -8.12 11.20 -5.65
N ASN A 99 -8.60 10.41 -6.61
CA ASN A 99 -8.49 8.95 -6.54
C ASN A 99 -7.03 8.48 -6.57
N GLU A 100 -6.18 9.10 -7.39
CA GLU A 100 -4.75 8.81 -7.41
C GLU A 100 -4.08 9.13 -6.06
N PHE A 101 -4.44 10.24 -5.42
CA PHE A 101 -3.94 10.61 -4.10
C PHE A 101 -4.30 9.56 -3.04
N TYR A 102 -5.58 9.20 -2.94
CA TYR A 102 -6.01 8.18 -1.97
C TYR A 102 -5.42 6.81 -2.27
N ARG A 103 -5.38 6.41 -3.55
CA ARG A 103 -4.75 5.15 -3.97
C ARG A 103 -3.27 5.10 -3.59
N THR A 104 -2.54 6.18 -3.81
CA THR A 104 -1.12 6.27 -3.44
C THR A 104 -0.95 6.21 -1.92
N GLY A 105 -1.83 6.86 -1.16
CA GLY A 105 -1.88 6.76 0.30
C GLY A 105 -2.08 5.32 0.78
N HIS A 106 -3.10 4.63 0.27
CA HIS A 106 -3.35 3.22 0.61
C HIS A 106 -2.17 2.31 0.28
N VAL A 107 -1.54 2.48 -0.88
CA VAL A 107 -0.35 1.69 -1.23
C VAL A 107 0.82 2.00 -0.29
N SER A 108 0.98 3.26 0.13
CA SER A 108 2.00 3.64 1.10
C SER A 108 1.76 2.97 2.46
N GLU A 109 0.53 3.02 2.96
CA GLU A 109 0.13 2.36 4.21
C GLU A 109 0.39 0.85 4.15
N GLU A 110 -0.03 0.16 3.07
CA GLU A 110 0.21 -1.27 2.90
C GLU A 110 1.72 -1.60 2.86
N VAL A 111 2.53 -0.76 2.19
CA VAL A 111 3.98 -0.92 2.15
C VAL A 111 4.61 -0.70 3.52
N GLU A 112 4.12 0.26 4.30
CA GLU A 112 4.58 0.52 5.66
C GLU A 112 4.21 -0.63 6.61
N GLU A 113 2.95 -1.07 6.62
CA GLU A 113 2.51 -2.24 7.39
C GLU A 113 3.32 -3.48 7.05
N ARG A 114 3.57 -3.72 5.75
CA ARG A 114 4.41 -4.82 5.29
C ARG A 114 5.84 -4.68 5.81
N ARG A 115 6.42 -3.48 5.77
CA ARG A 115 7.78 -3.21 6.26
C ARG A 115 7.86 -3.44 7.77
N GLU A 116 6.86 -3.01 8.53
CA GLU A 116 6.79 -3.24 9.98
C GLU A 116 6.75 -4.74 10.30
N GLN A 117 5.89 -5.50 9.61
CA GLN A 117 5.81 -6.95 9.84
C GLN A 117 7.08 -7.71 9.42
N ILE A 118 7.77 -7.24 8.39
CA ILE A 118 9.01 -7.86 7.91
C ILE A 118 10.20 -7.50 8.80
N GLY A 119 10.19 -6.31 9.39
CA GLY A 119 11.31 -5.75 10.13
C GLY A 119 12.54 -5.52 9.25
N LYS A 120 13.73 -5.51 9.86
CA LYS A 120 15.00 -5.31 9.14
C LYS A 120 15.57 -6.59 8.50
N GLY A 121 14.91 -7.74 8.72
CA GLY A 121 15.40 -9.04 8.25
C GLY A 121 16.70 -9.50 8.91
N ASP A 122 17.10 -8.86 10.02
CA ASP A 122 18.28 -9.27 10.76
C ASP A 122 18.05 -10.61 11.48
N ARG A 123 19.13 -11.35 11.72
CA ARG A 123 19.11 -12.66 12.39
C ARG A 123 18.62 -12.59 13.83
N SER A 124 18.50 -11.39 14.39
CA SER A 124 18.04 -11.10 15.75
C SER A 124 16.52 -11.22 15.87
N ASP A 125 15.79 -10.81 14.83
CA ASP A 125 14.33 -10.91 14.78
C ASP A 125 13.97 -12.37 14.45
N LYS A 126 13.49 -13.13 15.43
CA LYS A 126 13.10 -14.54 15.25
C LYS A 126 11.70 -14.75 15.79
N ARG A 127 10.76 -15.08 14.91
CA ARG A 127 9.45 -15.62 15.30
C ARG A 127 9.56 -17.10 15.60
N ARG A 128 10.04 -17.90 14.62
CA ARG A 128 10.18 -19.37 14.78
C ARG A 128 11.52 -19.87 14.27
N THR A 129 12.08 -20.88 14.93
CA THR A 129 13.23 -21.65 14.43
C THR A 129 12.82 -23.09 14.16
N TYR A 130 12.97 -23.53 12.92
CA TYR A 130 12.77 -24.90 12.46
C TYR A 130 14.11 -25.63 12.45
N ARG A 131 14.25 -26.64 13.30
CA ARG A 131 15.46 -27.45 13.44
C ARG A 131 15.22 -28.83 12.83
N VAL A 132 15.71 -29.02 11.61
CA VAL A 132 15.42 -30.25 10.85
C VAL A 132 16.16 -31.46 11.42
N LYS A 133 17.40 -31.31 11.89
CA LYS A 133 18.15 -32.41 12.52
C LYS A 133 17.48 -32.90 13.82
N ASP A 134 16.99 -31.97 14.62
CA ASP A 134 16.34 -32.26 15.90
C ASP A 134 14.86 -32.63 15.72
N GLY A 135 14.29 -32.39 14.53
CA GLY A 135 12.89 -32.67 14.23
C GLY A 135 11.90 -31.79 14.98
N VAL A 136 12.28 -30.56 15.36
CA VAL A 136 11.44 -29.67 16.18
C VAL A 136 11.34 -28.25 15.61
N VAL A 137 10.28 -27.55 16.02
CA VAL A 137 10.06 -26.12 15.77
C VAL A 137 9.91 -25.42 17.10
N VAL A 138 10.65 -24.33 17.28
CA VAL A 138 10.58 -23.47 18.47
C VAL A 138 9.94 -22.15 18.06
N ASP A 139 8.87 -21.74 18.72
CA ASP A 139 8.33 -20.38 18.63
C ASP A 139 8.93 -19.55 19.78
N HIS A 140 9.63 -18.46 19.44
CA HIS A 140 10.36 -17.64 20.44
C HIS A 140 9.44 -16.65 21.16
N ILE A 141 8.23 -16.43 20.67
CA ILE A 141 7.27 -15.53 21.31
C ILE A 141 6.50 -16.27 22.40
N THR A 142 6.04 -17.49 22.11
CA THR A 142 5.34 -18.32 23.10
C THR A 142 6.28 -19.23 23.89
N ASN A 143 7.55 -19.33 23.50
CA ASN A 143 8.55 -20.28 24.01
C ASN A 143 8.13 -21.75 23.91
N LYS A 144 7.13 -22.06 23.06
CA LYS A 144 6.63 -23.42 22.85
C LYS A 144 7.49 -24.15 21.82
N THR A 145 7.65 -25.45 22.02
CA THR A 145 8.33 -26.34 21.09
C THR A 145 7.38 -27.43 20.63
N ALA A 146 7.31 -27.67 19.33
CA ALA A 146 6.49 -28.71 18.72
C ALA A 146 7.29 -29.56 17.74
N SER A 147 6.79 -30.76 17.42
CA SER A 147 7.36 -31.65 16.41
C SER A 147 7.27 -31.04 15.02
N LEU A 148 8.38 -31.05 14.28
CA LEU A 148 8.47 -30.56 12.91
C LEU A 148 7.48 -31.26 11.98
N LYS A 149 7.26 -32.57 12.16
CA LYS A 149 6.32 -33.32 11.32
C LYS A 149 4.88 -32.84 11.49
N ASP A 150 4.48 -32.50 12.71
CA ASP A 150 3.12 -32.04 13.00
C ASP A 150 2.89 -30.63 12.47
N ILE A 151 3.89 -29.76 12.61
CA ILE A 151 3.85 -28.40 12.04
C ILE A 151 3.77 -28.44 10.52
N LEU A 152 4.53 -29.31 9.86
CA LEU A 152 4.48 -29.48 8.41
C LEU A 152 3.14 -30.07 7.91
N ARG A 153 2.37 -30.73 8.78
CA ARG A 153 1.01 -31.20 8.50
C ARG A 153 -0.07 -30.13 8.79
N GLY A 154 0.33 -28.93 9.19
CA GLY A 154 -0.58 -27.82 9.45
C GLY A 154 -1.10 -27.71 10.89
N LYS A 155 -0.62 -28.54 11.83
CA LYS A 155 -1.02 -28.47 13.26
C LYS A 155 -0.34 -27.31 13.99
N LEU A 156 -0.56 -26.09 13.52
CA LEU A 156 0.05 -24.87 14.04
C LEU A 156 -0.44 -24.48 15.44
N GLU A 157 -1.61 -24.99 15.84
CA GLU A 157 -2.20 -24.86 17.18
C GLU A 157 -1.28 -25.36 18.30
N LEU A 158 -0.35 -26.28 18.00
CA LEU A 158 0.65 -26.76 18.96
C LEU A 158 1.67 -25.68 19.37
N LEU A 159 1.73 -24.56 18.63
CA LEU A 159 2.62 -23.42 18.90
C LEU A 159 1.88 -22.16 19.38
N ALA A 160 0.54 -22.20 19.40
CA ALA A 160 -0.32 -21.13 19.91
C ALA A 160 -0.42 -21.24 21.43
#